data_AF-A0A419A6P8-F1
#
_entry.id   AF-A0A419A6P8-F1
#
_cell.length_a   1.000
_cell.length_b   1.000
_cell.length_c   1.000
_cell.angle_alpha   90.00
_cell.angle_beta   90.00
_cell.angle_gamma   90.00
#
_symmetry.space_group_name_H-M   'P 1'
#
loop_
_entity.id
_entity.type
_entity.pdbx_description
1 polymer ?
#
loop_
_entity_poly.entity_id
_entity_poly.type
_entity_poly.pdbx_seq_one_letter_code
_entity_poly.pdbx_strand_id
1 'polypeptide(L)'
;MKRKDEERAAASLARGMAMICVRNTMLEDLHAGYVPMTKTGDFSDVVVIDGTGRRIPWLELSRLDDGEMRDLMRQVVDRLYTFMLRIEDPAFRDAIDPWMNAAARWDDPVLDPGLAKTGSWTE
;
A
#
# COMPACT_ATOMS: atom_id res chain seq x y z
N MET A 1 26.03 -9.58 14.01
CA MET A 1 25.72 -10.22 12.71
C MET A 1 24.22 -10.52 12.65
N LYS A 2 23.71 -11.47 13.45
CA LYS A 2 22.28 -11.87 13.54
C LYS A 2 21.23 -10.74 13.40
N ARG A 3 21.26 -9.72 14.27
CA ARG A 3 20.28 -8.61 14.20
C ARG A 3 20.29 -7.80 12.91
N LYS A 4 21.47 -7.55 12.32
CA LYS A 4 21.56 -6.85 11.02
C LYS A 4 21.02 -7.71 9.89
N ASP A 5 21.22 -9.03 9.99
CA ASP A 5 20.70 -9.99 9.02
C ASP A 5 19.17 -10.10 9.13
N GLU A 6 18.62 -10.08 10.35
CA GLU A 6 17.18 -10.01 10.65
C GLU A 6 16.56 -8.71 10.11
N GLU A 7 17.17 -7.55 10.38
CA GLU A 7 16.73 -6.25 9.83
C GLU A 7 16.73 -6.26 8.30
N ARG A 8 17.78 -6.82 7.67
CA ARG A 8 17.86 -6.91 6.20
C ARG A 8 16.81 -7.86 5.63
N ALA A 9 16.55 -8.98 6.29
CA ALA A 9 15.51 -9.93 5.90
C ALA A 9 14.12 -9.29 6.01
N ALA A 10 13.81 -8.66 7.15
CA ALA A 10 12.55 -7.96 7.38
C ALA A 10 12.34 -6.84 6.34
N ALA A 11 13.36 -6.04 6.04
CA ALA A 11 13.25 -4.98 5.03
C ALA A 11 12.97 -5.55 3.62
N SER A 12 13.55 -6.70 3.29
CA SER A 12 13.34 -7.35 2.00
C SER A 12 11.94 -7.96 1.90
N LEU A 13 11.49 -8.62 2.98
CA LEU A 13 10.14 -9.17 3.07
C LEU A 13 9.08 -8.06 3.04
N ALA A 14 9.27 -6.96 3.76
CA ALA A 14 8.37 -5.81 3.77
C ALA A 14 8.18 -5.21 2.37
N ARG A 15 9.26 -5.05 1.59
CA ARG A 15 9.17 -4.60 0.19
C ARG A 15 8.42 -5.61 -0.69
N GLY A 16 8.70 -6.90 -0.53
CA GLY A 16 8.02 -7.96 -1.28
C GLY A 16 6.53 -8.01 -0.98
N MET A 17 6.15 -8.00 0.30
CA MET A 17 4.75 -7.97 0.75
C MET A 17 4.04 -6.70 0.28
N ALA A 18 4.68 -5.54 0.36
CA ALA A 18 4.07 -4.30 -0.13
C ALA A 18 3.80 -4.37 -1.64
N MET A 19 4.76 -4.88 -2.44
CA MET A 19 4.57 -5.04 -3.87
C MET A 19 3.45 -6.04 -4.19
N ILE A 20 3.51 -7.24 -3.61
CA ILE A 20 2.64 -8.36 -3.98
C ILE A 20 1.23 -8.21 -3.37
N CYS A 21 1.15 -7.83 -2.09
CA CYS A 21 -0.09 -7.88 -1.32
C CYS A 21 -0.81 -6.53 -1.22
N VAL A 22 -0.17 -5.43 -1.63
CA VAL A 22 -0.77 -4.08 -1.55
C VAL A 22 -0.79 -3.42 -2.92
N ARG A 23 0.37 -3.23 -3.56
CA ARG A 23 0.43 -2.55 -4.86
C ARG A 23 -0.26 -3.35 -5.96
N ASN A 24 0.08 -4.63 -6.11
CA ASN A 24 -0.48 -5.53 -7.13
C ASN A 24 -1.90 -6.02 -6.77
N THR A 25 -2.77 -5.08 -6.41
CA THR A 25 -4.18 -5.30 -6.14
C THR A 25 -5.00 -4.32 -6.97
N MET A 26 -6.30 -4.18 -6.70
CA MET A 26 -7.15 -3.09 -7.25
C MET A 26 -6.51 -1.70 -7.11
N LEU A 27 -5.59 -1.53 -6.15
CA LEU A 27 -4.84 -0.30 -5.97
C LEU A 27 -4.05 0.13 -7.23
N GLU A 28 -3.46 -0.81 -7.98
CA GLU A 28 -2.76 -0.47 -9.23
C GLU A 28 -3.76 -0.05 -10.32
N ASP A 29 -4.97 -0.62 -10.37
CA ASP A 29 -6.01 -0.21 -11.33
C ASP A 29 -6.44 1.24 -11.10
N LEU A 30 -6.54 1.66 -9.83
CA LEU A 30 -6.82 3.07 -9.48
C LEU A 30 -5.68 4.00 -9.92
N HIS A 31 -4.44 3.53 -9.80
CA HIS A 31 -3.23 4.28 -10.14
C HIS A 31 -2.97 4.36 -11.65
N ALA A 32 -3.35 3.34 -12.41
CA ALA A 32 -3.19 3.28 -13.86
C ALA A 32 -4.13 4.25 -14.63
N GLY A 33 -4.92 5.04 -13.91
CA GLY A 33 -5.74 6.10 -14.49
C GLY A 33 -4.94 7.19 -15.19
N TYR A 34 -5.61 7.99 -16.00
CA TYR A 34 -4.97 9.08 -16.72
C TYR A 34 -4.60 10.24 -15.80
N VAL A 35 -3.31 10.52 -15.69
CA VAL A 35 -2.80 11.76 -15.10
C VAL A 35 -2.84 12.87 -16.16
N PRO A 36 -3.49 14.01 -15.91
CA PRO A 36 -3.57 15.12 -16.85
C PRO A 36 -2.22 15.78 -17.05
N MET A 37 -2.04 16.41 -18.22
CA MET A 37 -0.86 17.25 -18.47
C MET A 37 -1.05 18.63 -17.85
N THR A 38 -0.02 19.12 -17.16
CA THR A 38 0.07 20.48 -16.61
C THR A 38 1.14 21.27 -17.38
N LYS A 39 0.91 22.57 -17.58
CA LYS A 39 1.90 23.50 -18.15
C LYS A 39 2.77 24.15 -17.08
N THR A 40 2.29 24.23 -15.85
CA THR A 40 3.01 24.84 -14.71
C THR A 40 3.89 23.82 -13.98
N GLY A 41 3.58 22.52 -14.09
CA GLY A 41 4.29 21.43 -13.43
C GLY A 41 3.81 21.15 -12.00
N ASP A 42 3.06 22.08 -11.39
CA ASP A 42 2.48 21.95 -10.05
C ASP A 42 0.97 21.61 -10.08
N PHE A 43 0.42 21.39 -11.28
CA PHE A 43 -0.99 21.08 -11.51
C PHE A 43 -1.99 22.16 -11.06
N SER A 44 -1.52 23.37 -10.72
CA SER A 44 -2.40 24.49 -10.38
C SER A 44 -3.26 24.97 -11.56
N ASP A 45 -2.84 24.64 -12.79
CA ASP A 45 -3.55 24.94 -14.03
C ASP A 45 -4.53 23.84 -14.48
N VAL A 46 -4.64 22.75 -13.72
CA VAL A 46 -5.50 21.60 -14.06
C VAL A 46 -6.78 21.60 -13.24
N VAL A 47 -7.91 21.43 -13.93
CA VAL A 47 -9.23 21.30 -13.32
C VAL A 47 -9.98 20.10 -13.89
N VAL A 48 -10.73 19.40 -13.04
CA VAL A 48 -11.71 18.39 -13.44
C VAL A 48 -13.10 19.00 -13.37
N ILE A 49 -13.95 18.71 -14.35
CA ILE A 49 -15.35 19.13 -14.37
C ILE A 49 -16.20 17.87 -14.13
N ASP A 50 -16.98 17.86 -13.06
CA ASP A 50 -17.87 16.73 -12.76
C ASP A 50 -19.18 16.79 -13.57
N GLY A 51 -20.02 15.76 -13.42
CA GLY A 51 -21.30 15.66 -14.13
C GLY A 51 -22.31 16.77 -13.82
N THR A 52 -22.09 17.55 -12.75
CA THR A 52 -22.91 18.71 -12.39
C THR A 52 -22.36 20.03 -12.93
N GLY A 53 -21.19 20.00 -13.58
CA GLY A 53 -20.48 21.20 -14.03
C GLY A 53 -19.61 21.85 -12.96
N ARG A 54 -19.46 21.22 -11.79
CA ARG A 54 -18.56 21.73 -10.74
C ARG A 54 -17.11 21.60 -11.21
N ARG A 55 -16.35 22.68 -11.08
CA ARG A 55 -14.91 22.71 -11.33
C ARG A 55 -14.18 22.35 -10.05
N ILE A 56 -13.39 21.29 -10.09
CA ILE A 56 -12.61 20.80 -8.95
C ILE A 56 -11.13 20.96 -9.34
N PRO A 57 -10.34 21.75 -8.59
CA PRO A 57 -8.90 21.82 -8.78
C PRO A 57 -8.29 20.41 -8.70
N TRP A 58 -7.34 20.09 -9.58
CA TRP A 58 -6.69 18.77 -9.56
C TRP A 58 -6.17 18.42 -8.18
N LEU A 59 -5.53 19.37 -7.49
CA LEU A 59 -4.96 19.21 -6.16
C LEU A 59 -5.98 18.85 -5.07
N GLU A 60 -7.26 19.19 -5.26
CA GLU A 60 -8.36 18.87 -4.36
C GLU A 60 -9.14 17.61 -4.76
N LEU A 61 -8.85 17.05 -5.95
CA LEU A 61 -9.49 15.85 -6.44
C LEU A 61 -9.03 14.63 -5.62
N SER A 62 -9.97 13.73 -5.30
CA SER A 62 -9.63 12.41 -4.80
C SER A 62 -9.01 11.59 -5.93
N ARG A 63 -7.68 11.45 -5.91
CA ARG A 63 -6.87 10.82 -6.96
C ARG A 63 -5.74 9.98 -6.35
N LEU A 64 -5.08 9.21 -7.20
CA LEU A 64 -3.88 8.46 -6.86
C LEU A 64 -2.89 8.51 -8.04
N ASP A 65 -2.05 9.53 -8.07
CA ASP A 65 -0.97 9.71 -9.03
C ASP A 65 0.35 9.05 -8.59
N ASP A 66 1.37 9.12 -9.44
CA ASP A 66 2.70 8.54 -9.16
C ASP A 66 3.33 9.06 -7.86
N GLY A 67 3.05 10.31 -7.49
CA GLY A 67 3.52 10.94 -6.27
C GLY A 67 2.83 10.35 -5.04
N GLU A 68 1.51 10.28 -5.08
CA GLU A 68 0.70 9.73 -4.00
C GLU A 68 0.92 8.22 -3.83
N MET A 69 1.04 7.47 -4.93
CA MET A 69 1.38 6.06 -4.90
C MET A 69 2.75 5.83 -4.26
N ARG A 70 3.77 6.59 -4.66
CA ARG A 70 5.12 6.47 -4.09
C ARG A 70 5.12 6.75 -2.59
N ASP A 71 4.40 7.78 -2.14
CA ASP A 71 4.31 8.09 -0.72
C ASP A 71 3.57 7.00 0.07
N LEU A 72 2.43 6.52 -0.46
CA LEU A 72 1.68 5.41 0.12
C LEU A 72 2.55 4.16 0.27
N MET A 73 3.23 3.74 -0.81
CA MET A 73 4.06 2.55 -0.80
C MET A 73 5.25 2.67 0.16
N ARG A 74 5.85 3.86 0.29
CA ARG A 74 6.87 4.13 1.32
C ARG A 74 6.31 3.90 2.72
N GLN A 75 5.16 4.50 3.04
CA GLN A 75 4.54 4.34 4.36
C GLN A 75 4.17 2.87 4.64
N VAL A 76 3.66 2.14 3.65
CA VAL A 76 3.32 0.71 3.78
C VAL A 76 4.57 -0.11 4.07
N VAL A 77 5.66 0.07 3.31
CA VAL A 77 6.92 -0.65 3.52
C VAL A 77 7.48 -0.36 4.92
N ASP A 78 7.51 0.91 5.34
CA ASP A 78 8.05 1.30 6.65
C ASP A 78 7.22 0.73 7.80
N ARG A 79 5.88 0.70 7.66
CA ARG A 79 4.97 0.10 8.63
C ARG A 79 5.12 -1.42 8.71
N LEU A 80 5.17 -2.12 7.57
CA LEU A 80 5.39 -3.58 7.53
C LEU A 80 6.73 -3.94 8.16
N TYR A 81 7.80 -3.23 7.81
CA TYR A 81 9.13 -3.43 8.38
C TYR A 81 9.12 -3.24 9.89
N THR A 82 8.53 -2.15 10.37
CA THR A 82 8.44 -1.85 11.80
C THR A 82 7.61 -2.90 12.52
N PHE A 83 6.47 -3.30 11.96
CA PHE A 83 5.62 -4.34 12.53
C PHE A 83 6.42 -5.65 12.70
N MET A 84 7.13 -6.11 11.67
CA MET A 84 7.94 -7.33 11.74
C MET A 84 9.00 -7.28 12.85
N LEU A 85 9.64 -6.13 13.07
CA LEU A 85 10.66 -5.97 14.11
C LEU A 85 10.09 -5.82 15.51
N ARG A 86 8.84 -5.35 15.64
CA ARG A 86 8.22 -5.00 16.92
C ARG A 86 7.19 -6.00 17.40
N ILE A 87 6.69 -6.90 16.55
CA ILE A 87 5.57 -7.77 16.89
C ILE A 87 5.84 -8.72 18.06
N GLU A 88 7.09 -8.93 18.47
CA GLU A 88 7.43 -9.72 19.67
C GLU A 88 7.45 -8.92 20.98
N ASP A 89 7.45 -7.59 20.91
CA ASP A 89 7.38 -6.73 22.09
C ASP A 89 5.95 -6.68 22.66
N PRO A 90 5.74 -7.09 23.93
CA PRO A 90 4.43 -7.02 24.57
C PRO A 90 3.80 -5.63 24.55
N ALA A 91 4.57 -4.57 24.79
CA ALA A 91 4.03 -3.21 24.83
C ALA A 91 3.53 -2.77 23.44
N PHE A 92 4.23 -3.18 22.38
CA PHE A 92 3.77 -2.95 21.02
C PHE A 92 2.51 -3.75 20.70
N ARG A 93 2.41 -5.02 21.13
CA ARG A 93 1.19 -5.84 20.97
C ARG A 93 -0.02 -5.18 21.62
N ASP A 94 0.10 -4.82 22.90
CA ASP A 94 -0.96 -4.15 23.65
C ASP A 94 -1.42 -2.86 22.97
N ALA A 95 -0.49 -2.12 22.37
CA ALA A 95 -0.79 -0.90 21.62
C ALA A 95 -1.57 -1.16 20.33
N ILE A 96 -1.35 -2.30 19.66
CA ILE A 96 -2.01 -2.63 18.38
C ILE A 96 -3.26 -3.49 18.50
N ASP A 97 -3.50 -4.08 19.67
CA ASP A 97 -4.66 -4.93 19.96
C ASP A 97 -6.01 -4.36 19.50
N PRO A 98 -6.32 -3.05 19.66
CA PRO A 98 -7.57 -2.50 19.15
C PRO A 98 -7.74 -2.65 17.63
N TRP A 99 -6.66 -2.48 16.86
CA TRP A 99 -6.69 -2.67 15.41
C TRP A 99 -6.81 -4.15 15.03
N MET A 100 -6.16 -5.05 15.76
CA MET A 100 -6.29 -6.50 15.56
C MET A 100 -7.74 -6.96 15.80
N ASN A 101 -8.38 -6.47 16.87
CA ASN A 101 -9.78 -6.74 17.16
C ASN A 101 -10.73 -6.16 16.10
N ALA A 102 -10.40 -4.99 15.55
CA ALA A 102 -11.19 -4.42 14.46
C ALA A 102 -11.07 -5.24 13.17
N ALA A 103 -9.86 -5.70 12.83
CA ALA A 103 -9.57 -6.53 11.66
C ALA A 103 -10.20 -7.93 11.77
N ALA A 104 -10.35 -8.48 12.98
CA ALA A 104 -11.03 -9.76 13.21
C ALA A 104 -12.52 -9.77 12.83
N ARG A 105 -13.11 -8.60 12.52
CA ARG A 105 -14.49 -8.48 12.01
C ARG A 105 -14.58 -8.47 10.48
N TRP A 106 -13.45 -8.51 9.78
CA TRP A 106 -13.42 -8.63 8.33
C TRP A 106 -13.70 -10.09 7.94
N ASP A 107 -14.03 -10.30 6.67
CA ASP A 107 -14.23 -11.65 6.14
C ASP A 107 -12.95 -12.49 6.29
N ASP A 108 -13.13 -13.79 6.52
CA ASP A 108 -12.02 -14.72 6.63
C ASP A 108 -11.21 -14.75 5.31
N PRO A 109 -9.87 -14.80 5.38
CA PRO A 109 -9.03 -14.81 4.19
C PRO A 109 -9.23 -16.10 3.39
N VAL A 110 -9.34 -15.96 2.07
CA VAL A 110 -9.28 -17.07 1.12
C VAL A 110 -7.94 -17.10 0.41
N LEU A 111 -7.49 -18.27 -0.04
CA LEU A 111 -6.27 -18.37 -0.83
C LEU A 111 -6.44 -17.63 -2.17
N ASP A 112 -5.54 -16.70 -2.45
CA ASP A 112 -5.50 -16.05 -3.75
C ASP A 112 -5.11 -17.09 -4.84
N PRO A 113 -5.97 -17.33 -5.84
CA PRO A 113 -5.70 -18.36 -6.85
C PRO A 113 -4.49 -18.04 -7.74
N GLY A 114 -4.16 -16.76 -7.94
CA GLY A 114 -3.01 -16.34 -8.76
C GLY A 114 -1.70 -16.68 -8.06
N LEU A 115 -1.57 -16.28 -6.80
CA LEU A 115 -0.40 -16.56 -5.97
C LEU A 115 -0.29 -18.05 -5.66
N ALA A 116 -1.40 -18.73 -5.35
CA ALA A 116 -1.38 -20.17 -5.03
C ALA A 116 -0.89 -21.05 -6.20
N LYS A 117 -1.13 -20.63 -7.46
CA LYS A 117 -0.69 -21.37 -8.66
C LYS A 117 0.80 -21.25 -8.95
N THR A 118 1.46 -20.20 -8.47
CA THR A 118 2.88 -19.94 -8.77
C THR A 118 3.87 -20.89 -8.08
N GLY A 119 3.38 -21.91 -7.37
CA GLY A 119 4.19 -22.89 -6.65
C GLY A 119 3.79 -24.34 -6.89
N SER A 120 3.66 -24.81 -8.14
CA SER A 120 3.72 -26.25 -8.41
C SER A 120 5.13 -26.75 -8.13
N TRP A 121 5.41 -27.03 -6.86
CA TRP A 121 6.57 -27.82 -6.45
C TRP A 121 6.38 -29.21 -7.04
N THR A 122 7.11 -29.50 -8.12
CA THR A 122 7.30 -30.87 -8.58
C THR A 122 7.92 -31.68 -7.45
N GLU A 123 7.25 -32.79 -7.09
CA GLU A 123 7.71 -33.83 -6.16
C GLU A 123 9.14 -34.30 -6.43
#